data_AF-A0A1I7TIJ4-F1
#
_entry.id   AF-A0A1I7TIJ4-F1
#
_cell.length_a   1.000
_cell.length_b   1.000
_cell.length_c   1.000
_cell.angle_alpha   90.00
_cell.angle_beta   90.00
_cell.angle_gamma   90.00
#
_symmetry.space_group_name_H-M   'P 1'
#
loop_
_entity.id
_entity.type
_entity.pdbx_description
1 polymer ?
#
loop_
_entity_poly.entity_id
_entity_poly.type
_entity_poly.pdbx_seq_one_letter_code
_entity_poly.pdbx_strand_id
1 'polypeptide(L)'
;MVEEKLEEMFRLESNATKDQTIDYWKRHLAMAKFQPWFHGELSGSEADKLLSELGQPDDYLIRISPNRPYTFVLCIRRRFLESLHFKIHVKDGYVKIGLRTFDTLRSLISHYKKNPFTVSHSQGIILNNPIPKISQ
;
A
#
# COMPACT_ATOMS: atom_id res chain seq x y z
N MET A 1 -14.98 -6.95 15.31
CA MET A 1 -13.85 -6.01 15.10
C MET A 1 -13.32 -5.94 13.66
N VAL A 2 -12.73 -6.99 13.06
CA VAL A 2 -12.35 -6.96 11.62
C VAL A 2 -13.57 -7.22 10.72
N GLU A 3 -14.44 -8.15 11.12
CA GLU A 3 -15.66 -8.54 10.39
C GLU A 3 -16.78 -7.49 10.37
N GLU A 4 -16.87 -6.62 11.38
CA GLU A 4 -17.84 -5.51 11.38
C GLU A 4 -17.38 -4.36 10.48
N LYS A 5 -16.09 -3.98 10.56
CA LYS A 5 -15.52 -2.95 9.68
C LYS A 5 -15.56 -3.37 8.20
N LEU A 6 -15.57 -4.67 7.94
CA LEU A 6 -15.85 -5.29 6.64
C LEU A 6 -17.26 -4.96 6.15
N GLU A 7 -18.28 -5.23 6.96
CA GLU A 7 -19.69 -5.09 6.57
C GLU A 7 -20.08 -3.65 6.25
N GLU A 8 -19.52 -2.68 6.97
CA GLU A 8 -19.79 -1.26 6.75
C GLU A 8 -19.15 -0.74 5.45
N MET A 9 -17.91 -1.16 5.14
CA MET A 9 -17.21 -0.81 3.90
C MET A 9 -17.88 -1.40 2.64
N PHE A 10 -18.52 -2.56 2.77
CA PHE A 10 -19.16 -3.27 1.65
C PHE A 10 -20.54 -2.76 1.26
N ARG A 11 -21.25 -2.03 2.13
CA ARG A 11 -22.56 -1.46 1.78
C ARG A 11 -22.52 -0.49 0.60
N LEU A 12 -21.34 -0.03 0.19
CA LEU A 12 -21.22 1.12 -0.73
C LEU A 12 -20.64 0.80 -2.10
N GLU A 13 -19.88 -0.28 -2.34
CA GLU A 13 -19.26 -0.51 -3.65
C GLU A 13 -19.02 -2.00 -4.00
N SER A 14 -19.70 -2.50 -5.04
CA SER A 14 -19.32 -3.59 -5.99
C SER A 14 -20.39 -4.68 -6.20
N ASN A 15 -20.38 -5.26 -7.41
CA ASN A 15 -21.23 -6.40 -7.84
C ASN A 15 -20.65 -7.78 -7.47
N ALA A 16 -19.43 -7.86 -6.89
CA ALA A 16 -18.82 -9.10 -6.42
C ALA A 16 -19.32 -9.47 -5.02
N THR A 17 -19.43 -10.77 -4.70
CA THR A 17 -19.84 -11.20 -3.36
C THR A 17 -18.74 -10.87 -2.32
N LYS A 18 -19.13 -10.65 -1.05
CA LYS A 18 -18.23 -10.35 0.08
C LYS A 18 -17.05 -11.34 0.16
N ASP A 19 -17.33 -12.62 -0.07
CA ASP A 19 -16.35 -13.71 -0.01
C ASP A 19 -15.32 -13.66 -1.15
N GLN A 20 -15.75 -13.31 -2.37
CA GLN A 20 -14.83 -13.17 -3.51
C GLN A 20 -13.83 -12.04 -3.30
N THR A 21 -14.27 -10.91 -2.76
CA THR A 21 -13.37 -9.77 -2.51
C THR A 21 -12.34 -10.09 -1.42
N ILE A 22 -12.74 -10.82 -0.37
CA ILE A 22 -11.83 -11.28 0.68
C ILE A 22 -10.80 -12.26 0.13
N ASP A 23 -11.22 -13.22 -0.71
CA ASP A 23 -10.30 -14.15 -1.35
C ASP A 23 -9.26 -13.42 -2.21
N TYR A 24 -9.72 -12.48 -3.05
CA TYR A 24 -8.84 -11.66 -3.88
C TYR A 24 -7.80 -10.93 -3.06
N TRP A 25 -8.21 -10.30 -1.95
CA TRP A 25 -7.27 -9.62 -1.07
C TRP A 25 -6.28 -10.59 -0.39
N LYS A 26 -6.77 -11.74 0.11
CA LYS A 26 -5.92 -12.77 0.74
C LYS A 26 -4.85 -13.30 -0.21
N ARG A 27 -5.18 -13.50 -1.51
CA ARG A 27 -4.20 -13.89 -2.53
C ARG A 27 -3.09 -12.86 -2.67
N HIS A 28 -3.43 -11.57 -2.72
CA HIS A 28 -2.43 -10.50 -2.78
C HIS A 28 -1.58 -10.42 -1.52
N LEU A 29 -2.18 -10.61 -0.34
CA LEU A 29 -1.46 -10.67 0.93
C LEU A 29 -0.44 -11.81 0.93
N ALA A 30 -0.84 -13.01 0.51
CA ALA A 30 0.04 -14.17 0.45
C ALA A 30 1.27 -13.91 -0.44
N MET A 31 1.06 -13.25 -1.59
CA MET A 31 2.16 -12.87 -2.50
C MET A 31 3.07 -11.78 -1.91
N ALA A 32 2.51 -10.83 -1.15
CA ALA A 32 3.25 -9.73 -0.55
C ALA A 32 4.07 -10.15 0.68
N LYS A 33 3.62 -11.16 1.43
CA LYS A 33 4.19 -11.59 2.72
C LYS A 33 5.73 -11.70 2.72
N PHE A 34 6.29 -12.26 1.65
CA PHE A 34 7.72 -12.51 1.52
C PHE A 34 8.50 -11.40 0.80
N GLN A 35 7.84 -10.31 0.45
CA GLN A 35 8.48 -9.19 -0.25
C GLN A 35 9.22 -8.29 0.74
N PRO A 36 10.42 -7.78 0.40
CA PRO A 36 11.23 -6.96 1.31
C PRO A 36 10.57 -5.62 1.65
N TRP A 37 9.78 -5.05 0.73
CA TRP A 37 9.04 -3.81 0.92
C TRP A 37 7.76 -3.97 1.75
N PHE A 38 7.34 -5.18 2.11
CA PHE A 38 6.07 -5.40 2.82
C PHE A 38 6.26 -5.59 4.32
N HIS A 39 5.66 -4.71 5.11
CA HIS A 39 5.85 -4.59 6.56
C HIS A 39 4.67 -5.14 7.39
N GLY A 40 3.70 -5.81 6.74
CA GLY A 40 2.54 -6.34 7.45
C GLY A 40 1.62 -5.24 7.98
N GLU A 41 0.96 -5.51 9.10
CA GLU A 41 0.15 -4.51 9.79
C GLU A 41 1.06 -3.49 10.49
N LEU A 42 0.90 -2.22 10.13
CA LEU A 42 1.72 -1.12 10.64
C LEU A 42 0.88 0.15 10.65
N SER A 43 0.89 0.91 11.75
CA SER A 43 0.20 2.19 11.82
C SER A 43 0.85 3.24 10.90
N GLY A 44 0.15 4.35 10.64
CA GLY A 44 0.72 5.46 9.88
C GLY A 44 1.94 6.05 10.57
N SER A 45 1.85 6.28 11.88
CA SER A 45 2.91 6.84 12.71
C SER A 45 4.14 5.94 12.78
N GLU A 46 3.98 4.62 12.89
CA GLU A 46 5.11 3.69 12.87
C GLU A 46 5.79 3.68 11.48
N ALA A 47 5.00 3.72 10.41
CA ALA A 47 5.55 3.84 9.05
C ALA A 47 6.35 5.13 8.87
N ASP A 48 5.83 6.26 9.35
CA ASP A 48 6.52 7.55 9.28
C ASP A 48 7.82 7.55 10.09
N LYS A 49 7.81 6.92 11.27
CA LYS A 49 9.01 6.72 12.08
C LYS A 49 10.06 5.91 11.30
N LEU A 50 9.70 4.76 10.73
CA LEU A 50 10.63 3.93 9.95
C LEU A 50 11.18 4.67 8.73
N LEU A 51 10.33 5.39 7.99
CA LEU A 51 10.74 6.18 6.83
C LEU A 51 11.69 7.32 7.21
N SER A 52 11.47 7.94 8.37
CA SER A 52 12.32 9.02 8.87
C SER A 52 13.66 8.52 9.40
N GLU A 53 13.68 7.38 10.09
CA GLU A 53 14.87 6.84 10.75
C GLU A 53 15.77 6.06 9.78
N LEU A 54 15.19 5.34 8.82
CA LEU A 54 15.92 4.41 7.95
C LEU A 54 15.92 4.80 6.47
N GLY A 55 15.03 5.71 6.05
CA GLY A 55 14.78 6.00 4.64
C GLY A 55 15.48 7.26 4.13
N GLN A 56 15.85 7.22 2.85
CA GLN A 56 16.20 8.39 2.05
C GLN A 56 14.98 8.89 1.26
N PRO A 57 15.02 10.11 0.68
CA PRO A 57 13.94 10.56 -0.20
C PRO A 57 13.63 9.52 -1.28
N ASP A 58 12.34 9.28 -1.50
CA ASP A 58 11.76 8.34 -2.46
C ASP A 58 11.90 6.85 -2.08
N ASP A 59 12.49 6.54 -0.91
CA ASP A 59 12.40 5.21 -0.32
C ASP A 59 10.99 4.94 0.23
N TYR A 60 10.62 3.67 0.29
CA TYR A 60 9.22 3.30 0.48
C TYR A 60 9.02 1.99 1.25
N LEU A 61 7.80 1.82 1.77
CA LEU A 61 7.29 0.55 2.26
C LEU A 61 5.81 0.39 1.90
N ILE A 62 5.32 -0.85 1.92
CA ILE A 62 3.89 -1.15 1.91
C ILE A 62 3.49 -1.77 3.24
N ARG A 63 2.39 -1.30 3.79
CA ARG A 63 1.76 -1.82 5.02
C ARG A 63 0.28 -2.13 4.82
N ILE A 64 -0.30 -2.81 5.78
CA ILE A 64 -1.74 -2.92 5.99
C ILE A 64 -2.12 -1.89 7.06
N SER A 65 -3.19 -1.13 6.82
CA SER A 65 -3.70 -0.20 7.82
C SER A 65 -4.48 -0.95 8.91
N PRO A 66 -4.12 -0.83 10.21
CA PRO A 66 -4.88 -1.45 11.31
C PRO A 66 -6.32 -0.92 11.41
N ASN A 67 -6.50 0.35 11.02
CA ASN A 67 -7.77 1.04 11.14
C ASN A 67 -8.68 0.84 9.93
N ARG A 68 -8.14 0.39 8.79
CA ARG A 68 -8.86 0.24 7.52
C ARG A 68 -8.68 -1.19 7.01
N PRO A 69 -9.69 -2.05 7.16
CA PRO A 69 -9.62 -3.44 6.71
C PRO A 69 -9.28 -3.53 5.21
N TYR A 70 -8.58 -4.60 4.83
CA TYR A 70 -8.29 -4.97 3.43
C TYR A 70 -7.66 -3.86 2.58
N THR A 71 -6.99 -2.89 3.23
CA THR A 71 -6.38 -1.75 2.56
C THR A 71 -4.87 -1.84 2.73
N PHE A 72 -4.18 -2.03 1.60
CA PHE A 72 -2.75 -1.80 1.55
C PHE A 72 -2.47 -0.30 1.46
N VAL A 73 -1.36 0.15 2.00
CA VAL A 73 -0.92 1.55 1.92
C VAL A 73 0.54 1.56 1.48
N LEU A 74 0.83 2.25 0.39
CA LEU A 74 2.18 2.59 -0.05
C LEU A 74 2.60 3.87 0.65
N CYS A 75 3.66 3.79 1.45
CA CYS A 75 4.23 4.90 2.19
C CYS A 75 5.57 5.29 1.56
N ILE A 76 5.79 6.58 1.28
CA ILE A 76 6.99 7.07 0.58
C ILE A 76 7.61 8.23 1.35
N ARG A 77 8.91 8.14 1.64
CA ARG A 77 9.67 9.19 2.32
C ARG A 77 9.84 10.39 1.39
N ARG A 78 9.44 11.58 1.84
CA ARG A 78 9.77 12.85 1.18
C ARG A 78 10.99 13.50 1.81
N ARG A 79 11.69 14.39 1.11
CA ARG A 79 12.92 15.02 1.62
C ARG A 79 12.67 15.99 2.79
N PHE A 80 11.81 16.97 2.59
CA PHE A 80 11.62 18.10 3.54
C PHE A 80 10.20 18.21 4.10
N LEU A 81 9.38 17.19 3.85
CA LEU A 81 7.97 17.22 4.19
C LEU A 81 7.55 15.84 4.73
N GLU A 82 6.33 15.77 5.25
CA GLU A 82 5.71 14.51 5.71
C GLU A 82 5.70 13.46 4.59
N SER A 83 5.81 12.18 4.97
CA SER A 83 5.73 11.08 4.02
C SER A 83 4.39 11.06 3.29
N LEU A 84 4.38 10.53 2.08
CA LEU A 84 3.14 10.31 1.33
C LEU A 84 2.56 8.94 1.67
N HIS A 85 1.23 8.86 1.77
CA HIS A 85 0.51 7.61 2.05
C HIS A 85 -0.58 7.40 1.00
N PHE A 86 -0.37 6.45 0.09
CA PHE A 86 -1.32 6.11 -0.96
C PHE A 86 -2.05 4.81 -0.67
N LYS A 87 -3.38 4.86 -0.66
CA LYS A 87 -4.21 3.66 -0.50
C LYS A 87 -4.17 2.82 -1.78
N ILE A 88 -4.04 1.52 -1.58
CA ILE A 88 -4.13 0.51 -2.63
C ILE A 88 -5.30 -0.40 -2.29
N HIS A 89 -6.27 -0.44 -3.19
CA HIS A 89 -7.47 -1.26 -3.07
C HIS A 89 -7.35 -2.51 -3.93
N VAL A 90 -7.92 -3.63 -3.48
CA VAL A 90 -8.10 -4.82 -4.30
C VAL A 90 -9.54 -4.85 -4.78
N LYS A 91 -9.74 -4.85 -6.11
CA LYS A 91 -11.07 -4.88 -6.73
C LYS A 91 -11.03 -5.79 -7.94
N ASP A 92 -11.99 -6.72 -8.03
CA ASP A 92 -12.15 -7.67 -9.13
C ASP A 92 -10.86 -8.48 -9.43
N GLY A 93 -10.06 -8.75 -8.40
CA GLY A 93 -8.80 -9.48 -8.51
C GLY A 93 -7.59 -8.62 -8.92
N TYR A 94 -7.77 -7.32 -9.12
CA TYR A 94 -6.70 -6.38 -9.47
C TYR A 94 -6.38 -5.45 -8.30
N VAL A 95 -5.17 -4.88 -8.28
CA VAL A 95 -4.78 -3.82 -7.36
C VAL A 95 -4.90 -2.45 -8.01
N LYS A 96 -5.53 -1.51 -7.31
CA LYS A 96 -5.81 -0.16 -7.79
C LYS A 96 -5.21 0.89 -6.86
N ILE A 97 -4.52 1.88 -7.43
CA ILE A 97 -3.96 3.05 -6.74
C ILE A 97 -4.33 4.31 -7.51
N GLY A 98 -5.13 5.19 -6.89
CA GLY A 98 -5.74 6.32 -7.58
C GLY A 98 -6.56 5.86 -8.80
N LEU A 99 -6.15 6.29 -9.99
CA LEU A 99 -6.80 5.94 -11.27
C LEU A 99 -6.14 4.76 -12.00
N ARG A 100 -5.02 4.23 -11.50
CA ARG A 100 -4.28 3.14 -12.16
C ARG A 100 -4.61 1.79 -11.55
N THR A 101 -4.64 0.78 -12.42
CA THR A 101 -4.92 -0.62 -12.07
C THR A 101 -3.74 -1.49 -12.52
N PHE A 102 -3.40 -2.49 -11.71
CA PHE A 102 -2.34 -3.45 -11.98
C PHE A 102 -2.77 -4.86 -11.56
N ASP A 103 -2.10 -5.88 -12.10
CA ASP A 103 -2.42 -7.28 -11.77
C ASP A 103 -2.00 -7.65 -10.35
N THR A 104 -0.89 -7.10 -9.87
CA THR A 104 -0.30 -7.45 -8.56
C THR A 104 0.39 -6.25 -7.92
N LEU A 105 0.57 -6.30 -6.59
CA LEU A 105 1.38 -5.29 -5.87
C LEU A 105 2.81 -5.20 -6.43
N ARG A 106 3.39 -6.32 -6.86
CA ARG A 106 4.72 -6.34 -7.48
C ARG A 106 4.76 -5.58 -8.80
N SER A 107 3.75 -5.74 -9.65
CA SER A 107 3.65 -5.01 -10.92
C SER A 107 3.47 -3.50 -10.71
N LEU A 108 2.67 -3.10 -9.70
CA LEU A 108 2.53 -1.72 -9.26
C LEU A 108 3.89 -1.14 -8.83
N ILE A 109 4.60 -1.82 -7.93
CA ILE A 109 5.94 -1.37 -7.48
C ILE A 109 6.90 -1.27 -8.66
N SER A 110 6.95 -2.30 -9.51
CA SER A 110 7.87 -2.30 -10.67
C SER A 110 7.59 -1.17 -11.66
N HIS A 111 6.33 -0.77 -11.81
CA HIS A 111 5.95 0.37 -12.64
C HIS A 111 6.47 1.68 -12.04
N TYR A 112 6.21 1.95 -10.76
CA TYR A 112 6.57 3.21 -10.12
C TYR A 112 8.05 3.35 -9.76
N LYS A 113 8.84 2.27 -9.86
CA LYS A 113 10.31 2.35 -9.91
C LYS A 113 10.84 3.06 -11.17
N LYS A 114 10.06 3.10 -12.25
CA LYS A 114 10.47 3.65 -13.55
C LYS A 114 9.64 4.85 -13.99
N ASN A 115 8.40 4.95 -13.50
CA ASN A 115 7.43 5.97 -13.89
C ASN A 115 7.10 6.81 -12.67
N PRO A 116 7.41 8.11 -12.65
CA PRO A 116 7.17 8.94 -11.47
C PRO A 116 5.69 9.11 -11.15
N PHE A 117 5.36 9.15 -9.86
CA PHE A 117 4.13 9.75 -9.35
C PHE A 117 4.16 11.25 -9.58
N THR A 118 3.15 11.78 -10.25
CA THR A 118 2.91 13.22 -10.29
C THR A 118 1.99 13.59 -9.14
N VAL A 119 2.53 14.24 -8.11
CA VAL A 119 1.75 14.70 -6.95
C VAL A 119 1.75 16.23 -6.96
N SER A 120 0.71 16.84 -7.53
CA SER A 120 0.62 18.30 -7.71
C SER A 120 1.84 18.89 -8.47
N HIS A 121 2.15 20.17 -8.26
CA HIS A 121 3.27 20.91 -8.88
C HIS A 121 4.68 20.45 -8.43
N SER A 122 4.82 19.29 -7.81
CA SER A 122 6.12 18.77 -7.37
C SER A 122 6.81 17.98 -8.48
N GLN A 123 8.14 17.90 -8.39
CA GLN A 123 8.94 17.00 -9.21
C GLN A 123 8.44 15.55 -9.03
N GLY A 124 8.39 14.78 -10.11
CA GLY A 124 7.87 13.42 -10.06
C GLY A 124 8.64 12.53 -9.10
N ILE A 125 7.92 11.75 -8.28
CA ILE A 125 8.48 10.85 -7.26
C ILE A 125 8.55 9.43 -7.83
N ILE A 126 9.71 8.80 -7.86
CA ILE A 126 9.85 7.37 -8.19
C ILE A 126 9.94 6.54 -6.91
N LEU A 127 9.90 5.22 -7.02
CA LEU A 127 10.20 4.32 -5.90
C LEU A 127 11.67 3.89 -5.96
N ASN A 128 12.46 4.26 -4.97
CA ASN A 128 13.87 3.89 -4.89
C ASN A 128 14.04 2.54 -4.18
N ASN A 129 14.35 2.57 -2.88
CA ASN A 129 14.66 1.37 -2.11
C ASN A 129 13.53 1.02 -1.14
N PRO A 130 13.30 -0.28 -0.91
CA PRO A 130 12.43 -0.71 0.17
C PRO A 130 13.06 -0.37 1.52
N ILE A 131 12.26 0.14 2.47
CA ILE A 131 12.71 0.25 3.86
C ILE A 131 12.98 -1.17 4.40
N PRO A 132 14.16 -1.43 5.01
CA PRO A 132 14.47 -2.72 5.60
C PRO A 132 13.43 -3.15 6.62
N LYS A 133 13.11 -4.44 6.65
CA LYS A 133 12.30 -4.99 7.74
C LYS A 133 13.16 -5.00 9.01
N ILE A 134 12.67 -4.36 10.06
CA ILE A 134 13.24 -4.60 11.39
C ILE A 134 12.69 -5.95 11.83
N SER A 135 13.57 -6.93 12.00
CA SER A 135 13.19 -8.22 12.58
C SER A 135 12.60 -7.94 13.97
N GLN A 136 11.33 -8.32 14.18
CA GLN A 136 10.73 -8.40 15.50
C GLN A 136 11.24 -9.65 16.23
#